data_AF-A0A2V8VRE3-F1
#
_entry.id   AF-A0A2V8VRE3-F1
#
_cell.length_a   1.000
_cell.length_b   1.000
_cell.length_c   1.000
_cell.angle_alpha   90.00
_cell.angle_beta   90.00
_cell.angle_gamma   90.00
#
_symmetry.space_group_name_H-M   'P 1'
#
loop_
_entity.id
_entity.type
_entity.pdbx_description
1 polymer ?
#
loop_
_entity_poly.entity_id
_entity_poly.type
_entity_poly.pdbx_seq_one_letter_code
_entity_poly.pdbx_strand_id
1 'polypeptide(L)'
;MYPPRVFSFERFPRVDGVVLTHEHDDHFDIPSLARLERTIPIFLSARSSTAAQQILREMGFTVHPLVPGKSVRFGDLEFTPFCGAHTSISNGDEWDTLPFFVRDVGGSGNFFSMVDITLTEQHLKWARAKDPRPVVLSWTNNTLDWSHMSDFADQRKGATQECFIKMGVDRKLIIGVWGTPAATLTCAGGFTFYGGRTWLNHRVFCVDNAAVCRMMSRLYPKEQFHATRPGQTFLMEGHRLKRVFDDTPFLTTAPPETWPPRGSNGKDEATDILEYAPATGRTAMESAEYAILEQGLQEFAGSL
;
A
#
# COMPACT_ATOMS: atom_id res chain seq x y z
N MET A 1 4.35 -5.10 11.13
CA MET A 1 3.19 -4.24 10.83
C MET A 1 2.94 -3.26 11.99
N TYR A 2 2.54 -2.03 11.69
CA TYR A 2 2.25 -0.92 12.60
C TYR A 2 0.80 -0.46 12.39
N PRO A 3 0.03 -0.27 13.48
CA PRO A 3 0.37 -0.78 14.80
C PRO A 3 0.50 -2.32 14.78
N PRO A 4 1.26 -2.93 15.71
CA PRO A 4 1.39 -4.38 15.79
C PRO A 4 0.02 -5.06 15.83
N ARG A 5 -0.06 -6.24 15.20
CA ARG A 5 -1.32 -6.97 15.02
C ARG A 5 -1.27 -8.33 15.70
N VAL A 6 -2.42 -8.81 16.14
CA VAL A 6 -2.64 -10.21 16.53
C VAL A 6 -3.57 -10.82 15.49
N PHE A 7 -3.14 -11.93 14.89
CA PHE A 7 -3.86 -12.60 13.82
C PHE A 7 -4.10 -14.07 14.15
N SER A 8 -5.35 -14.52 14.09
CA SER A 8 -5.75 -15.92 14.23
C SER A 8 -6.31 -16.42 12.90
N PHE A 9 -5.55 -17.30 12.25
CA PHE A 9 -5.90 -17.81 10.93
C PHE A 9 -7.05 -18.81 10.98
N GLU A 10 -7.20 -19.53 12.09
CA GLU A 10 -8.29 -20.48 12.33
C GLU A 10 -9.66 -19.78 12.38
N ARG A 11 -9.67 -18.46 12.64
CA ARG A 11 -10.87 -17.62 12.66
C ARG A 11 -11.00 -16.77 11.40
N PHE A 12 -9.99 -16.77 10.53
CA PHE A 12 -10.00 -16.01 9.30
C PHE A 12 -11.13 -16.51 8.40
N PRO A 13 -12.01 -15.64 7.89
CA PRO A 13 -13.12 -16.08 7.07
C PRO A 13 -12.61 -16.70 5.78
N ARG A 14 -13.38 -17.64 5.23
CA ARG A 14 -13.17 -18.11 3.86
C ARG A 14 -13.29 -16.92 2.90
N VAL A 15 -12.39 -16.86 1.93
CA VAL A 15 -12.40 -15.87 0.85
C VAL A 15 -12.70 -16.54 -0.48
N ASP A 16 -13.43 -15.87 -1.36
CA ASP A 16 -13.78 -16.39 -2.69
C ASP A 16 -12.69 -16.15 -3.74
N GLY A 17 -11.72 -15.29 -3.43
CA GLY A 17 -10.60 -14.96 -4.30
C GLY A 17 -9.63 -14.01 -3.62
N VAL A 18 -8.40 -13.95 -4.14
CA VAL A 18 -7.36 -13.01 -3.69
C VAL A 18 -6.92 -12.17 -4.86
N VAL A 19 -6.91 -10.85 -4.68
CA VAL A 19 -6.36 -9.91 -5.64
C VAL A 19 -5.00 -9.41 -5.15
N LEU A 20 -3.99 -9.58 -5.98
CA LEU A 20 -2.64 -9.03 -5.79
C LEU A 20 -2.50 -7.80 -6.69
N THR A 21 -2.23 -6.65 -6.08
CA THR A 21 -2.20 -5.36 -6.80
C THR A 21 -0.92 -5.17 -7.61
N HIS A 22 0.19 -5.72 -7.13
CA HIS A 22 1.52 -5.76 -7.76
C HIS A 22 2.46 -6.70 -6.99
N GLU A 23 3.74 -6.70 -7.33
CA GLU A 23 4.74 -7.71 -6.93
C GLU A 23 5.69 -7.27 -5.81
N HIS A 24 5.47 -6.13 -5.16
CA HIS A 24 6.25 -5.78 -3.98
C HIS A 24 5.94 -6.71 -2.81
N ASP A 25 6.94 -7.00 -1.99
CA ASP A 25 6.88 -8.03 -0.93
C ASP A 25 5.74 -7.80 0.10
N ASP A 26 5.31 -6.56 0.35
CA ASP A 26 4.17 -6.26 1.22
C ASP A 26 2.80 -6.50 0.58
N HIS A 27 2.78 -6.70 -0.74
CA HIS A 27 1.58 -7.00 -1.52
C HIS A 27 1.60 -8.42 -2.10
N PHE A 28 2.78 -9.02 -2.26
CA PHE A 28 3.05 -10.35 -2.78
C PHE A 28 3.90 -11.15 -1.77
N ASP A 29 3.27 -11.67 -0.71
CA ASP A 29 3.97 -12.40 0.36
C ASP A 29 3.78 -13.93 0.20
N ILE A 30 4.83 -14.62 -0.26
CA ILE A 30 4.83 -16.07 -0.46
C ILE A 30 4.42 -16.84 0.83
N PRO A 31 4.96 -16.52 2.03
CA PRO A 31 4.51 -17.13 3.27
C PRO A 31 3.01 -17.00 3.54
N SER A 32 2.40 -15.84 3.27
CA SER A 32 0.95 -15.65 3.40
C SER A 32 0.17 -16.47 2.38
N LEU A 33 0.60 -16.46 1.11
CA LEU A 33 0.01 -17.26 0.04
C LEU A 33 0.06 -18.76 0.37
N ALA A 34 1.15 -19.25 0.95
CA ALA A 34 1.32 -20.66 1.29
C ALA A 34 0.25 -21.19 2.26
N ARG A 35 -0.38 -20.30 3.05
CA ARG A 35 -1.43 -20.65 4.02
C ARG A 35 -2.81 -20.82 3.40
N LEU A 36 -3.06 -20.29 2.20
CA LEU A 36 -4.37 -20.27 1.57
C LEU A 36 -4.72 -21.62 0.93
N GLU A 37 -6.01 -21.96 0.89
CA GLU A 37 -6.46 -23.12 0.12
C GLU A 37 -6.18 -22.93 -1.38
N ARG A 38 -5.64 -23.95 -2.06
CA ARG A 38 -5.25 -23.86 -3.48
C ARG A 38 -6.44 -23.76 -4.44
N THR A 39 -7.64 -24.05 -3.95
CA THR A 39 -8.91 -23.85 -4.64
C THR A 39 -9.30 -22.38 -4.74
N ILE A 40 -8.70 -21.49 -3.93
CA ILE A 40 -8.95 -20.05 -3.98
C ILE A 40 -8.26 -19.48 -5.23
N PRO A 41 -8.99 -18.85 -6.16
CA PRO A 41 -8.40 -18.23 -7.32
C PRO A 41 -7.58 -16.98 -6.95
N ILE A 42 -6.41 -16.84 -7.58
CA ILE A 42 -5.56 -15.65 -7.47
C ILE A 42 -5.77 -14.77 -8.69
N PHE A 43 -5.93 -13.49 -8.47
CA PHE A 43 -6.07 -12.46 -9.49
C PHE A 43 -4.86 -11.56 -9.44
N LEU A 44 -4.08 -11.56 -10.51
CA LEU A 44 -2.84 -10.79 -10.63
C LEU A 44 -2.89 -10.00 -11.94
N SER A 45 -2.21 -8.87 -12.00
CA SER A 45 -2.15 -8.07 -13.23
C SER A 45 -1.78 -8.92 -14.45
N ALA A 46 -2.46 -8.68 -15.56
CA ALA A 46 -2.16 -9.30 -16.85
C ALA A 46 -0.77 -8.94 -17.38
N ARG A 47 -0.13 -7.91 -16.82
CA ARG A 47 1.22 -7.44 -17.18
C ARG A 47 2.27 -7.78 -16.11
N SER A 48 1.89 -8.58 -15.10
CA SER A 48 2.82 -9.11 -14.10
C SER A 48 3.93 -9.93 -14.75
N SER A 49 5.06 -10.02 -14.06
CA SER A 49 6.21 -10.79 -14.47
C SER A 49 5.86 -12.27 -14.67
N THR A 50 6.55 -12.90 -15.62
CA THR A 50 6.44 -14.35 -15.83
C THR A 50 6.85 -15.12 -14.57
N ALA A 51 7.82 -14.61 -13.80
CA ALA A 51 8.26 -15.18 -12.54
C ALA A 51 7.14 -15.20 -11.49
N ALA A 52 6.44 -14.09 -11.26
CA ALA A 52 5.33 -14.04 -10.30
C ALA A 52 4.20 -15.00 -10.70
N GLN A 53 3.84 -15.04 -11.99
CA GLN A 53 2.84 -15.99 -12.48
C GLN A 53 3.28 -17.45 -12.33
N GLN A 54 4.55 -17.75 -12.59
CA GLN A 54 5.10 -19.09 -12.46
C GLN A 54 5.09 -19.55 -11.01
N ILE A 55 5.57 -18.72 -10.08
CA ILE A 55 5.57 -19.01 -8.63
C ILE A 55 4.15 -19.37 -8.17
N LEU A 56 3.15 -18.56 -8.52
CA LEU A 56 1.76 -18.82 -8.12
C LEU A 56 1.22 -20.15 -8.69
N ARG A 57 1.55 -20.49 -9.95
CA ARG A 57 1.15 -21.75 -10.58
C ARG A 57 1.86 -22.95 -9.93
N GLU A 58 3.15 -22.83 -9.64
CA GLU A 58 3.93 -23.86 -8.94
C GLU A 58 3.43 -24.09 -7.51
N MET A 59 2.96 -23.04 -6.84
CA MET A 59 2.27 -23.16 -5.55
C MET A 59 0.92 -23.90 -5.65
N GLY A 60 0.39 -24.10 -6.86
CA GLY A 60 -0.84 -24.84 -7.14
C GLY A 60 -2.08 -23.97 -7.31
N PHE A 61 -1.95 -22.64 -7.42
CA PHE A 61 -3.10 -21.76 -7.61
C PHE A 61 -3.53 -21.67 -9.07
N THR A 62 -4.84 -21.46 -9.27
CA THR A 62 -5.35 -20.95 -10.55
C THR A 62 -5.16 -19.44 -10.58
N VAL A 63 -4.43 -18.94 -11.58
CA VAL A 63 -4.12 -17.51 -11.72
C VAL A 63 -4.95 -16.90 -12.86
N HIS A 64 -5.76 -15.90 -12.53
CA HIS A 64 -6.59 -15.16 -13.46
C HIS A 64 -5.98 -13.78 -13.74
N PRO A 65 -5.82 -13.39 -15.02
CA PRO A 65 -5.27 -12.09 -15.36
C PRO A 65 -6.28 -10.97 -15.09
N LEU A 66 -5.83 -9.93 -14.40
CA LEU A 66 -6.52 -8.66 -14.23
C LEU A 66 -6.08 -7.67 -15.31
N VAL A 67 -7.03 -7.25 -16.14
CA VAL A 67 -6.79 -6.26 -17.18
C VAL A 67 -7.33 -4.90 -16.71
N PRO A 68 -6.49 -3.85 -16.63
CA PRO A 68 -6.96 -2.51 -16.31
C PRO A 68 -8.20 -2.08 -17.11
N GLY A 69 -9.18 -1.50 -16.41
CA GLY A 69 -10.47 -1.06 -16.95
C GLY A 69 -11.52 -2.16 -17.11
N LYS A 70 -11.14 -3.44 -17.07
CA LYS A 70 -12.09 -4.57 -17.17
C LYS A 70 -12.51 -5.04 -15.77
N SER A 71 -13.81 -4.98 -15.50
CA SER A 71 -14.37 -5.39 -14.22
C SER A 71 -14.45 -6.91 -14.09
N VAL A 72 -14.23 -7.43 -12.88
CA VAL A 72 -14.40 -8.84 -12.49
C VAL A 72 -15.40 -8.90 -11.34
N ARG A 73 -16.21 -9.96 -11.28
CA ARG A 73 -17.22 -10.14 -10.23
C ARG A 73 -16.84 -11.25 -9.25
N PHE A 74 -17.07 -10.97 -7.97
CA PHE A 74 -16.89 -11.86 -6.84
C PHE A 74 -18.21 -11.91 -6.06
N GLY A 75 -19.11 -12.82 -6.44
CA GLY A 75 -20.49 -12.79 -5.95
C GLY A 75 -21.17 -11.45 -6.24
N ASP A 76 -21.54 -10.75 -5.18
CA ASP A 76 -22.19 -9.43 -5.24
C ASP A 76 -21.22 -8.25 -5.35
N LEU A 77 -19.90 -8.50 -5.31
CA LEU A 77 -18.89 -7.46 -5.50
C LEU A 77 -18.47 -7.38 -6.97
N GLU A 78 -18.35 -6.15 -7.47
CA GLU A 78 -17.68 -5.86 -8.73
C GLU A 78 -16.36 -5.13 -8.43
N PHE A 79 -15.26 -5.69 -8.89
CA PHE A 79 -13.91 -5.17 -8.76
C PHE A 79 -13.42 -4.65 -10.11
N THR A 80 -12.91 -3.43 -10.18
CA THR A 80 -12.34 -2.83 -11.39
C THR A 80 -10.92 -2.32 -11.08
N PRO A 81 -9.87 -2.95 -11.63
CA PRO A 81 -8.52 -2.40 -11.58
C PRO A 81 -8.36 -1.28 -12.61
N PHE A 82 -7.49 -0.32 -12.35
CA PHE A 82 -7.02 0.67 -13.33
C PHE A 82 -5.50 0.59 -13.44
N CYS A 83 -4.93 1.30 -14.40
CA CYS A 83 -3.48 1.43 -14.53
C CYS A 83 -3.01 2.73 -13.90
N GLY A 84 -1.78 2.76 -13.37
CA GLY A 84 -1.13 4.00 -12.98
C GLY A 84 -0.81 4.92 -14.15
N ALA A 85 -0.58 6.19 -13.84
CA ALA A 85 -0.29 7.24 -14.82
C ALA A 85 1.22 7.33 -15.14
N HIS A 86 1.83 6.24 -15.61
CA HIS A 86 3.29 6.12 -15.80
C HIS A 86 3.90 7.03 -16.86
N THR A 87 3.10 7.60 -17.77
CA THR A 87 3.60 8.52 -18.80
C THR A 87 3.71 9.96 -18.33
N SER A 88 2.95 10.34 -17.30
CA SER A 88 2.87 11.73 -16.81
C SER A 88 3.38 11.88 -15.38
N ILE A 89 3.55 10.77 -14.67
CA ILE A 89 3.98 10.75 -13.28
C ILE A 89 5.04 9.65 -13.15
N SER A 90 6.19 10.01 -12.58
CA SER A 90 7.15 9.02 -12.13
C SER A 90 6.57 8.30 -10.92
N ASN A 91 6.24 7.01 -11.10
CA ASN A 91 5.80 6.14 -10.00
C ASN A 91 6.94 5.24 -9.50
N GLY A 92 8.20 5.59 -9.80
CA GLY A 92 9.35 4.75 -9.42
C GLY A 92 9.23 3.33 -9.97
N ASP A 93 9.39 2.34 -9.10
CA ASP A 93 9.37 0.92 -9.44
C ASP A 93 7.94 0.33 -9.51
N GLU A 94 6.89 1.13 -9.29
CA GLU A 94 5.48 0.73 -9.28
C GLU A 94 4.87 0.49 -10.69
N TRP A 95 5.64 -0.02 -11.65
CA TRP A 95 5.30 -0.03 -13.09
C TRP A 95 3.99 -0.75 -13.44
N ASP A 96 3.59 -1.74 -12.64
CA ASP A 96 2.36 -2.51 -12.84
C ASP A 96 1.47 -2.58 -11.61
N THR A 97 1.39 -1.46 -10.89
CA THR A 97 0.52 -1.33 -9.71
C THR A 97 -0.91 -0.97 -10.11
N LEU A 98 -1.84 -1.79 -9.61
CA LEU A 98 -3.27 -1.69 -9.92
C LEU A 98 -4.04 -0.92 -8.81
N PRO A 99 -4.22 0.41 -8.93
CA PRO A 99 -5.30 1.08 -8.22
C PRO A 99 -6.65 0.41 -8.56
N PHE A 100 -7.60 0.43 -7.64
CA PHE A 100 -8.84 -0.31 -7.86
C PHE A 100 -10.06 0.34 -7.24
N PHE A 101 -11.19 0.05 -7.88
CA PHE A 101 -12.52 0.42 -7.44
C PHE A 101 -13.35 -0.84 -7.19
N VAL A 102 -13.97 -0.93 -6.03
CA VAL A 102 -14.91 -2.00 -5.67
C VAL A 102 -16.27 -1.41 -5.38
N ARG A 103 -17.33 -2.05 -5.86
CA ARG A 103 -18.69 -1.74 -5.45
C ARG A 103 -19.47 -3.00 -5.15
N ASP A 104 -20.39 -2.88 -4.20
CA ASP A 104 -21.47 -3.84 -4.05
C ASP A 104 -22.53 -3.58 -5.14
N VAL A 105 -22.85 -4.60 -5.93
CA VAL A 105 -23.87 -4.54 -6.98
C VAL A 105 -25.26 -4.37 -6.37
N GLY A 106 -25.48 -4.85 -5.13
CA GLY A 106 -26.70 -4.61 -4.34
C GLY A 106 -26.87 -3.16 -3.87
N GLY A 107 -25.82 -2.34 -3.97
CA GLY A 107 -25.88 -0.91 -3.68
C GLY A 107 -25.65 -0.55 -2.21
N SER A 108 -24.98 -1.41 -1.42
CA SER A 108 -24.60 -1.08 -0.04
C SER A 108 -23.55 0.02 0.04
N GLY A 109 -22.57 0.02 -0.87
CA GLY A 109 -21.51 1.02 -0.90
C GLY A 109 -20.45 0.75 -1.96
N ASN A 110 -19.42 1.59 -1.96
CA ASN A 110 -18.27 1.46 -2.84
C ASN A 110 -16.98 1.96 -2.16
N PHE A 111 -15.85 1.43 -2.63
CA PHE A 111 -14.52 1.66 -2.09
C PHE A 111 -13.53 1.92 -3.22
N PHE A 112 -12.67 2.92 -3.06
CA PHE A 112 -11.64 3.25 -4.03
C PHE A 112 -10.27 3.33 -3.35
N SER A 113 -9.27 2.64 -3.90
CA SER A 113 -7.91 2.68 -3.41
C SER A 113 -6.92 3.01 -4.52
N MET A 114 -5.98 3.90 -4.20
CA MET A 114 -4.85 4.17 -5.07
C MET A 114 -3.75 3.14 -4.96
N VAL A 115 -3.76 2.31 -3.92
CA VAL A 115 -2.61 1.42 -3.61
C VAL A 115 -1.35 2.29 -3.64
N ASP A 116 -0.30 1.92 -4.37
CA ASP A 116 0.99 2.57 -4.23
C ASP A 116 1.32 3.63 -5.27
N ILE A 117 0.33 4.05 -6.05
CA ILE A 117 0.51 5.06 -7.09
C ILE A 117 -0.08 6.42 -6.71
N THR A 118 0.36 7.46 -7.43
CA THR A 118 -0.16 8.81 -7.24
C THR A 118 -1.59 8.96 -7.77
N LEU A 119 -2.48 9.56 -6.96
CA LEU A 119 -3.83 9.92 -7.37
C LEU A 119 -3.80 10.92 -8.54
N THR A 120 -4.69 10.72 -9.53
CA THR A 120 -4.89 11.67 -10.63
C THR A 120 -6.36 11.93 -10.84
N GLU A 121 -6.67 13.03 -11.53
CA GLU A 121 -8.04 13.37 -11.92
C GLU A 121 -8.69 12.24 -12.75
N GLN A 122 -7.91 11.60 -13.62
CA GLN A 122 -8.42 10.57 -14.51
C GLN A 122 -8.83 9.31 -13.76
N HIS A 123 -8.07 8.93 -12.72
CA HIS A 123 -8.46 7.82 -11.84
C HIS A 123 -9.81 8.08 -11.15
N LEU A 124 -10.00 9.29 -10.63
CA LEU A 124 -11.27 9.71 -10.01
C LEU A 124 -12.41 9.70 -11.02
N LYS A 125 -12.19 10.19 -12.24
CA LYS A 125 -13.18 10.16 -13.33
C LYS A 125 -13.59 8.73 -13.68
N TRP A 126 -12.63 7.81 -13.83
CA TRP A 126 -12.92 6.41 -14.13
C TRP A 126 -13.71 5.72 -13.02
N ALA A 127 -13.30 5.90 -11.77
CA ALA A 127 -13.97 5.28 -10.63
C ALA A 127 -15.37 5.88 -10.40
N ARG A 128 -15.52 7.21 -10.52
CA ARG A 128 -16.83 7.88 -10.47
C ARG A 128 -17.77 7.43 -11.59
N ALA A 129 -17.25 7.14 -12.79
CA ALA A 129 -18.05 6.63 -13.88
C ALA A 129 -18.64 5.23 -13.59
N LYS A 130 -18.04 4.48 -12.65
CA LYS A 130 -18.59 3.20 -12.17
C LYS A 130 -19.68 3.39 -11.12
N ASP A 131 -19.50 4.35 -10.21
CA ASP A 131 -20.53 4.75 -9.25
C ASP A 131 -20.30 6.20 -8.78
N PRO A 132 -21.19 7.15 -9.10
CA PRO A 132 -20.99 8.55 -8.72
C PRO A 132 -21.36 8.86 -7.26
N ARG A 133 -21.90 7.89 -6.52
CA ARG A 133 -22.33 8.06 -5.12
C ARG A 133 -21.11 8.22 -4.19
N PRO A 134 -21.31 8.71 -2.95
CA PRO A 134 -20.21 8.88 -1.99
C PRO A 134 -19.41 7.60 -1.79
N VAL A 135 -18.09 7.75 -1.80
CA VAL A 135 -17.11 6.66 -1.77
C VAL A 135 -16.36 6.61 -0.44
N VAL A 136 -16.02 5.42 0.02
CA VAL A 136 -14.95 5.27 1.02
C VAL A 136 -13.62 5.24 0.26
N LEU A 137 -12.78 6.24 0.49
CA LEU A 137 -11.52 6.39 -0.22
C LEU A 137 -10.35 5.96 0.66
N SER A 138 -9.48 5.11 0.14
CA SER A 138 -8.19 4.81 0.76
C SER A 138 -7.15 5.84 0.33
N TRP A 139 -6.50 6.44 1.32
CA TRP A 139 -5.37 7.34 1.16
C TRP A 139 -4.09 6.60 1.57
N THR A 140 -3.32 6.17 0.60
CA THR A 140 -2.09 5.41 0.84
C THR A 140 -0.94 6.35 1.20
N ASN A 141 -0.31 6.13 2.34
CA ASN A 141 0.89 6.84 2.75
C ASN A 141 2.15 6.05 2.42
N ASN A 142 2.77 6.39 1.29
CA ASN A 142 4.06 5.84 0.86
C ASN A 142 5.22 6.80 1.09
N THR A 143 5.04 7.77 1.99
CA THR A 143 6.11 8.70 2.33
C THR A 143 7.11 8.00 3.24
N LEU A 144 8.28 7.72 2.68
CA LEU A 144 9.42 7.15 3.40
C LEU A 144 10.60 8.15 3.38
N ASP A 145 11.50 7.98 4.34
CA ASP A 145 12.77 8.71 4.39
C ASP A 145 13.94 7.75 4.19
N TRP A 146 14.48 7.78 2.98
CA TRP A 146 15.62 6.98 2.53
C TRP A 146 16.96 7.70 2.63
N SER A 147 17.02 8.86 3.29
CA SER A 147 18.27 9.64 3.44
C SER A 147 19.42 8.85 4.07
N HIS A 148 19.13 7.84 4.88
CA HIS A 148 20.14 6.95 5.47
C HIS A 148 20.86 6.05 4.45
N MET A 149 20.34 5.93 3.23
CA MET A 149 20.92 5.14 2.14
C MET A 149 21.91 5.94 1.28
N SER A 150 22.09 7.24 1.56
CA SER A 150 22.91 8.11 0.72
C SER A 150 23.51 9.28 1.48
N ASP A 151 24.80 9.55 1.26
CA ASP A 151 25.52 10.64 1.95
C ASP A 151 25.13 12.06 1.51
N PHE A 152 24.34 12.18 0.43
CA PHE A 152 23.97 13.46 -0.18
C PHE A 152 22.52 13.88 0.09
N ALA A 153 21.73 13.07 0.80
CA ALA A 153 20.35 13.39 1.12
C ALA A 153 20.20 13.69 2.61
N ASP A 154 19.67 14.87 2.92
CA ASP A 154 19.35 15.23 4.30
C ASP A 154 18.16 14.42 4.83
N GLN A 155 18.17 14.18 6.15
CA GLN A 155 17.00 13.60 6.83
C GLN A 155 15.74 14.40 6.55
N ARG A 156 14.66 13.71 6.21
CA ARG A 156 13.36 14.34 5.97
C ARG A 156 12.77 14.86 7.28
N LYS A 157 12.65 16.18 7.38
CA LYS A 157 12.03 16.86 8.54
C LYS A 157 10.62 17.32 8.16
N GLY A 158 9.66 17.13 9.06
CA GLY A 158 8.29 17.62 8.86
C GLY A 158 7.42 16.77 7.92
N ALA A 159 7.77 15.51 7.65
CA ALA A 159 7.02 14.63 6.75
C ALA A 159 5.52 14.52 7.07
N THR A 160 5.12 14.52 8.35
CA THR A 160 3.71 14.57 8.76
C THR A 160 2.99 15.81 8.23
N GLN A 161 3.63 16.99 8.27
CA GLN A 161 3.07 18.24 7.77
C GLN A 161 3.00 18.23 6.23
N GLU A 162 4.03 17.71 5.56
CA GLU A 162 4.04 17.53 4.10
C GLU A 162 2.90 16.60 3.65
N CYS A 163 2.72 15.46 4.34
CA CYS A 163 1.65 14.52 4.07
C CYS A 163 0.27 15.17 4.25
N PHE A 164 0.08 15.98 5.30
CA PHE A 164 -1.15 16.75 5.51
C PHE A 164 -1.42 17.73 4.37
N ILE A 165 -0.41 18.50 3.95
CA ILE A 165 -0.54 19.45 2.84
C ILE A 165 -0.90 18.72 1.55
N LYS A 166 -0.19 17.63 1.23
CA LYS A 166 -0.46 16.80 0.05
C LYS A 166 -1.87 16.25 0.06
N MET A 167 -2.30 15.64 1.16
CA MET A 167 -3.65 15.13 1.33
C MET A 167 -4.70 16.25 1.17
N GLY A 168 -4.42 17.46 1.65
CA GLY A 168 -5.28 18.63 1.46
C GLY A 168 -5.40 19.08 -0.01
N VAL A 169 -4.31 19.06 -0.78
CA VAL A 169 -4.30 19.36 -2.22
C VAL A 169 -5.11 18.32 -2.98
N ASP A 170 -4.81 17.05 -2.76
CA ASP A 170 -5.45 15.92 -3.44
C ASP A 170 -6.94 15.82 -3.05
N ARG A 171 -7.30 16.23 -1.84
CA ARG A 171 -8.71 16.33 -1.43
C ARG A 171 -9.47 17.40 -2.20
N LYS A 172 -8.87 18.54 -2.55
CA LYS A 172 -9.53 19.54 -3.41
C LYS A 172 -9.85 18.95 -4.78
N LEU A 173 -8.93 18.16 -5.33
CA LEU A 173 -9.15 17.42 -6.57
C LEU A 173 -10.28 16.40 -6.44
N ILE A 174 -10.29 15.60 -5.37
CA ILE A 174 -11.36 14.62 -5.08
C ILE A 174 -12.72 15.29 -5.05
N ILE A 175 -12.87 16.39 -4.31
CA ILE A 175 -14.14 17.11 -4.22
C ILE A 175 -14.55 17.71 -5.56
N GLY A 176 -13.59 18.26 -6.32
CA GLY A 176 -13.87 18.83 -7.64
C GLY A 176 -14.39 17.79 -8.64
N VAL A 177 -13.91 16.54 -8.57
CA VAL A 177 -14.28 15.49 -9.52
C VAL A 177 -15.46 14.65 -9.04
N TRP A 178 -15.45 14.21 -7.79
CA TRP A 178 -16.38 13.22 -7.23
C TRP A 178 -17.34 13.85 -6.22
N GLY A 179 -16.88 14.82 -5.44
CA GLY A 179 -17.60 15.39 -4.30
C GLY A 179 -17.06 14.87 -2.97
N THR A 180 -17.81 15.08 -1.89
CA THR A 180 -17.39 14.68 -0.55
C THR A 180 -17.44 13.15 -0.39
N PRO A 181 -16.31 12.49 -0.04
CA PRO A 181 -16.29 11.06 0.28
C PRO A 181 -17.14 10.73 1.52
N ALA A 182 -17.63 9.49 1.60
CA ALA A 182 -18.29 8.99 2.81
C ALA A 182 -17.30 8.90 3.99
N ALA A 183 -16.06 8.52 3.70
CA ALA A 183 -14.92 8.57 4.61
C ALA A 183 -13.60 8.50 3.82
N THR A 184 -12.52 9.00 4.40
CA THR A 184 -11.15 8.78 3.93
C THR A 184 -10.37 7.96 4.95
N LEU A 185 -9.82 6.84 4.51
CA LEU A 185 -9.08 5.87 5.31
C LEU A 185 -7.59 5.99 5.00
N THR A 186 -6.75 6.40 5.95
CA THR A 186 -5.30 6.37 5.72
C THR A 186 -4.78 4.96 5.94
N CYS A 187 -3.98 4.46 5.00
CA CYS A 187 -3.33 3.15 5.03
C CYS A 187 -1.87 3.25 4.60
N ALA A 188 -1.18 2.11 4.53
CA ALA A 188 0.25 1.97 4.27
C ALA A 188 1.15 2.73 5.24
N GLY A 189 2.45 2.74 4.94
CA GLY A 189 3.49 3.12 5.88
C GLY A 189 3.38 2.26 7.12
N GLY A 190 3.11 0.97 6.95
CA GLY A 190 2.68 0.06 8.00
C GLY A 190 3.77 -0.87 8.50
N PHE A 191 5.03 -0.77 8.08
CA PHE A 191 6.07 -1.65 8.62
C PHE A 191 6.47 -1.27 10.04
N THR A 192 6.98 -2.29 10.74
CA THR A 192 7.44 -2.17 12.12
C THR A 192 8.65 -3.07 12.29
N PHE A 193 9.69 -2.52 12.90
CA PHE A 193 10.94 -3.20 13.21
C PHE A 193 11.13 -3.31 14.73
N TYR A 194 11.83 -4.36 15.15
CA TYR A 194 12.11 -4.65 16.57
C TYR A 194 13.62 -4.91 16.76
N GLY A 195 14.09 -4.92 18.01
CA GLY A 195 15.48 -5.18 18.35
C GLY A 195 16.42 -4.12 17.77
N GLY A 196 17.58 -4.54 17.25
CA GLY A 196 18.59 -3.64 16.68
C GLY A 196 18.15 -2.85 15.44
N ARG A 197 16.98 -3.15 14.86
CA ARG A 197 16.41 -2.45 13.71
C ARG A 197 15.36 -1.40 14.09
N THR A 198 15.12 -1.16 15.37
CA THR A 198 14.05 -0.25 15.85
C THR A 198 14.22 1.18 15.34
N TRP A 199 15.46 1.63 15.08
CA TRP A 199 15.76 2.94 14.48
C TRP A 199 15.05 3.19 13.15
N LEU A 200 14.77 2.13 12.35
CA LEU A 200 14.03 2.25 11.09
C LEU A 200 12.61 2.81 11.29
N ASN A 201 11.98 2.54 12.45
CA ASN A 201 10.63 3.04 12.76
C ASN A 201 10.58 4.57 12.90
N HIS A 202 11.70 5.19 13.30
CA HIS A 202 11.84 6.63 13.48
C HIS A 202 12.37 7.30 12.22
N ARG A 203 13.36 6.66 11.58
CA ARG A 203 14.00 7.18 10.38
C ARG A 203 13.11 7.01 9.17
N VAL A 204 12.78 5.79 8.77
CA VAL A 204 12.14 5.51 7.48
C VAL A 204 10.64 5.82 7.50
N PHE A 205 9.93 5.44 8.56
CA PHE A 205 8.48 5.63 8.69
C PHE A 205 8.15 6.96 9.39
N CYS A 206 8.45 8.05 8.69
CA CYS A 206 8.51 9.40 9.25
C CYS A 206 7.16 10.14 9.38
N VAL A 207 6.04 9.51 9.00
CA VAL A 207 4.70 10.14 9.02
C VAL A 207 3.80 9.57 10.12
N ASP A 208 3.22 10.44 10.93
CA ASP A 208 2.13 10.10 11.87
C ASP A 208 0.76 10.27 11.19
N ASN A 209 0.22 9.16 10.66
CA ASN A 209 -1.11 9.12 10.03
C ASN A 209 -2.23 9.61 10.98
N ALA A 210 -2.13 9.36 12.28
CA ALA A 210 -3.14 9.82 13.24
C ALA A 210 -3.09 11.34 13.42
N ALA A 211 -1.90 11.95 13.43
CA ALA A 211 -1.76 13.40 13.39
C ALA A 211 -2.31 14.00 12.09
N VAL A 212 -2.01 13.39 10.93
CA VAL A 212 -2.58 13.82 9.63
C VAL A 212 -4.11 13.81 9.69
N CYS A 213 -4.73 12.70 10.10
CA CYS A 213 -6.18 12.61 10.21
C CYS A 213 -6.75 13.64 11.20
N ARG A 214 -6.12 13.88 12.36
CA ARG A 214 -6.56 14.93 13.30
C ARG A 214 -6.54 16.32 12.67
N MET A 215 -5.50 16.66 11.92
CA MET A 215 -5.40 17.95 11.23
C MET A 215 -6.46 18.07 10.12
N MET A 216 -6.68 17.01 9.34
CA MET A 216 -7.72 16.97 8.31
C MET A 216 -9.13 17.12 8.89
N SER A 217 -9.44 16.41 9.98
CA SER A 217 -10.75 16.52 10.65
C SER A 217 -11.01 17.92 11.23
N ARG A 218 -9.96 18.63 11.67
CA ARG A 218 -10.10 20.04 12.10
C ARG A 218 -10.40 20.97 10.92
N LEU A 219 -9.75 20.74 9.77
CA LEU A 219 -9.96 21.54 8.57
C LEU A 219 -11.31 21.24 7.89
N TYR A 220 -11.80 20.00 8.04
CA TYR A 220 -13.02 19.50 7.40
C TYR A 220 -13.95 18.80 8.40
N PRO A 221 -14.59 19.55 9.31
CA PRO A 221 -15.32 19.00 10.46
C PRO A 221 -16.58 18.19 10.11
N LYS A 222 -17.03 18.22 8.86
CA LYS A 222 -18.18 17.44 8.37
C LYS A 222 -17.79 16.13 7.70
N GLU A 223 -16.49 15.85 7.58
CA GLU A 223 -15.97 14.66 6.93
C GLU A 223 -15.27 13.73 7.91
N GLN A 224 -15.14 12.47 7.50
CA GLN A 224 -14.60 11.40 8.32
C GLN A 224 -13.21 11.02 7.82
N PHE A 225 -12.20 11.16 8.68
CA PHE A 225 -10.82 10.73 8.43
C PHE A 225 -10.42 9.70 9.48
N HIS A 226 -9.97 8.54 9.03
CA HIS A 226 -9.57 7.44 9.90
C HIS A 226 -8.12 7.06 9.67
N ALA A 227 -7.31 7.11 10.72
CA ALA A 227 -6.06 6.38 10.77
C ALA A 227 -6.39 4.92 11.09
N THR A 228 -6.38 4.09 10.04
CA THR A 228 -6.87 2.72 10.15
C THR A 228 -6.00 1.87 11.08
N ARG A 229 -6.63 0.87 11.70
CA ARG A 229 -5.96 -0.08 12.60
C ARG A 229 -6.26 -1.52 12.16
N PRO A 230 -5.34 -2.48 12.35
CA PRO A 230 -5.60 -3.89 12.11
C PRO A 230 -6.87 -4.35 12.84
N GLY A 231 -7.78 -4.95 12.08
CA GLY A 231 -9.07 -5.45 12.60
C GLY A 231 -10.22 -4.46 12.47
N GLN A 232 -9.94 -3.18 12.18
CA GLN A 232 -11.01 -2.20 12.05
C GLN A 232 -11.88 -2.49 10.82
N THR A 233 -13.19 -2.50 10.99
CA THR A 233 -14.17 -2.79 9.94
C THR A 233 -15.10 -1.61 9.71
N PHE A 234 -15.30 -1.24 8.45
CA PHE A 234 -16.14 -0.10 8.03
C PHE A 234 -17.38 -0.61 7.32
N LEU A 235 -18.54 -0.50 7.98
CA LEU A 235 -19.81 -0.95 7.43
C LEU A 235 -20.49 0.17 6.64
N MET A 236 -20.71 -0.08 5.35
CA MET A 236 -21.50 0.78 4.49
C MET A 236 -22.91 0.23 4.28
N GLU A 237 -23.91 1.12 4.35
CA GLU A 237 -25.26 0.82 3.88
C GLU A 237 -25.84 2.04 3.18
N GLY A 238 -26.39 1.83 1.98
CA GLY A 238 -26.93 2.90 1.14
C GLY A 238 -25.93 4.04 0.90
N HIS A 239 -24.68 3.69 0.62
CA HIS A 239 -23.57 4.63 0.32
C HIS A 239 -23.20 5.56 1.47
N ARG A 240 -23.52 5.17 2.71
CA ARG A 240 -23.12 5.90 3.91
C ARG A 240 -22.32 4.98 4.81
N LEU A 241 -21.26 5.50 5.41
CA LEU A 241 -20.57 4.83 6.51
C LEU A 241 -21.50 4.82 7.73
N LYS A 242 -22.04 3.66 8.06
CA LYS A 242 -23.01 3.48 9.16
C LYS A 242 -22.35 3.22 10.48
N ARG A 243 -21.33 2.38 10.47
CA ARG A 243 -20.66 1.92 11.68
C ARG A 243 -19.20 1.60 11.41
N VAL A 244 -18.38 1.87 12.40
CA VAL A 244 -16.99 1.43 12.48
C VAL A 244 -16.88 0.47 13.66
N PHE A 245 -16.32 -0.71 13.42
CA PHE A 245 -15.98 -1.68 14.45
C PHE A 245 -14.47 -1.66 14.63
N ASP A 246 -14.00 -1.73 15.87
CA ASP A 246 -12.56 -1.62 16.18
C ASP A 246 -11.79 -2.91 15.97
N ASP A 247 -12.47 -4.05 15.86
CA ASP A 247 -11.87 -5.36 15.72
C ASP A 247 -12.69 -6.34 14.86
N THR A 248 -12.04 -7.47 14.55
CA THR A 248 -12.68 -8.66 13.99
C THR A 248 -12.29 -9.87 14.83
N PRO A 249 -13.02 -11.00 14.73
CA PRO A 249 -12.67 -12.23 15.45
C PRO A 249 -11.28 -12.80 15.12
N PHE A 250 -10.71 -12.44 13.96
CA PHE A 250 -9.47 -13.02 13.42
C PHE A 250 -8.29 -12.04 13.37
N LEU A 251 -8.54 -10.74 13.49
CA LEU A 251 -7.52 -9.71 13.43
C LEU A 251 -7.85 -8.60 14.42
N THR A 252 -6.91 -8.31 15.30
CA THR A 252 -6.98 -7.19 16.23
C THR A 252 -5.65 -6.44 16.26
N THR A 253 -5.68 -5.22 16.82
CA THR A 253 -4.47 -4.48 17.13
C THR A 253 -3.92 -4.94 18.47
N ALA A 254 -2.61 -5.15 18.57
CA ALA A 254 -1.96 -5.47 19.84
C ALA A 254 -2.11 -4.30 20.85
N PRO A 255 -1.95 -4.54 22.16
CA PRO A 255 -2.07 -3.49 23.16
C PRO A 255 -1.08 -2.33 22.92
N PRO A 256 -1.51 -1.04 23.01
CA PRO A 256 -0.68 0.13 22.70
C PRO A 256 0.68 0.19 23.41
N GLU A 257 0.76 -0.31 24.64
CA GLU A 257 1.98 -0.39 25.44
C GLU A 257 3.06 -1.32 24.85
N THR A 258 2.67 -2.19 23.91
CA THR A 258 3.60 -3.08 23.19
C THR A 258 4.08 -2.49 21.87
N TRP A 259 3.58 -1.32 21.48
CA TRP A 259 3.89 -0.73 20.20
C TRP A 259 5.32 -0.17 20.24
N PRO A 260 6.17 -0.54 19.28
CA PRO A 260 7.48 0.08 19.20
C PRO A 260 7.31 1.57 18.88
N PRO A 261 8.28 2.38 19.31
CA PRO A 261 8.21 3.82 19.14
C PRO A 261 8.23 4.17 17.64
N ARG A 262 7.53 5.24 17.26
CA ARG A 262 7.34 5.66 15.86
C ARG A 262 7.31 7.18 15.74
N GLY A 263 7.66 7.67 14.54
CA GLY A 263 7.71 9.09 14.22
C GLY A 263 9.04 9.72 14.65
N SER A 264 9.42 10.85 14.06
CA SER A 264 10.72 11.47 14.40
C SER A 264 10.78 11.79 15.91
N ASN A 265 11.82 11.31 16.59
CA ASN A 265 12.11 11.66 17.99
C ASN A 265 12.94 12.96 18.11
N GLY A 266 13.14 13.69 17.00
CA GLY A 266 13.92 14.92 16.95
C GLY A 266 15.43 14.74 17.17
N LYS A 267 15.92 13.50 17.31
CA LYS A 267 17.34 13.18 17.38
C LYS A 267 17.84 12.78 16.00
N ASP A 268 19.08 13.15 15.73
CA ASP A 268 19.80 12.65 14.56
C ASP A 268 20.30 11.24 14.90
N GLU A 269 19.52 10.22 14.53
CA GLU A 269 19.85 8.80 14.78
C GLU A 269 20.92 8.26 13.83
N ALA A 270 21.70 9.13 13.18
CA ALA A 270 22.81 8.73 12.32
C ALA A 270 23.80 7.77 13.02
N THR A 271 23.91 7.85 14.34
CA THR A 271 24.78 6.97 15.15
C THR A 271 24.23 5.55 15.36
N ASP A 272 22.95 5.30 15.08
CA ASP A 272 22.28 4.01 15.28
C ASP A 272 22.17 3.19 13.98
N ILE A 273 22.64 3.75 12.85
CA ILE A 273 22.68 3.06 11.57
C ILE A 273 23.78 1.99 11.66
N LEU A 274 23.34 0.73 11.64
CA LEU A 274 24.26 -0.40 11.55
C LEU A 274 24.94 -0.38 10.17
N GLU A 275 26.26 -0.18 10.16
CA GLU A 275 27.06 -0.31 8.96
C GLU A 275 27.22 -1.80 8.64
N TYR A 276 26.57 -2.25 7.56
CA TYR A 276 26.70 -3.62 7.09
C TYR A 276 27.85 -3.68 6.08
N ALA A 277 28.81 -4.58 6.29
CA ALA A 277 29.80 -4.88 5.27
C ALA A 277 29.07 -5.38 4.00
N PRO A 278 29.45 -4.92 2.80
CA PRO A 278 28.86 -5.42 1.57
C PRO A 278 29.04 -6.95 1.49
N ALA A 279 28.09 -7.66 0.88
CA ALA A 279 28.18 -9.12 0.74
C ALA A 279 29.46 -9.58 0.01
N THR A 280 30.00 -8.71 -0.83
CA THR A 280 31.27 -8.89 -1.56
C THR A 280 32.51 -8.63 -0.71
N GLY A 281 32.36 -8.10 0.51
CA GLY A 281 33.46 -7.66 1.38
C GLY A 281 34.17 -6.38 0.93
N ARG A 282 33.74 -5.77 -0.18
CA ARG A 282 34.35 -4.58 -0.78
C ARG A 282 33.31 -3.60 -1.33
N THR A 283 33.57 -2.32 -1.19
CA THR A 283 32.66 -1.23 -1.62
C THR A 283 33.04 -0.64 -2.99
N ALA A 284 34.25 -0.90 -3.48
CA ALA A 284 34.75 -0.41 -4.76
C ALA A 284 34.93 -1.55 -5.78
N MET A 285 34.60 -1.26 -7.02
CA MET A 285 34.96 -2.08 -8.18
C MET A 285 36.25 -1.55 -8.81
N GLU A 286 37.10 -2.45 -9.28
CA GLU A 286 38.26 -2.15 -10.09
C GLU A 286 37.84 -1.90 -11.55
N SER A 287 38.61 -1.11 -12.29
CA SER A 287 38.29 -0.73 -13.67
C SER A 287 38.01 -1.92 -14.60
N ALA A 288 38.69 -3.05 -14.40
CA ALA A 288 38.51 -4.26 -15.20
C ALA A 288 37.16 -4.96 -14.93
N GLU A 289 36.56 -4.75 -13.76
CA GLU A 289 35.35 -5.42 -13.33
C GLU A 289 34.09 -4.77 -13.89
N TYR A 290 34.18 -3.49 -14.29
CA TYR A 290 33.09 -2.83 -15.01
C TYR A 290 32.79 -3.52 -16.34
N ALA A 291 33.82 -3.98 -17.07
CA ALA A 291 33.64 -4.72 -18.31
C ALA A 291 32.97 -6.09 -18.08
N ILE A 292 33.33 -6.79 -17.00
CA ILE A 292 32.72 -8.06 -16.61
C ILE A 292 31.25 -7.85 -16.23
N LEU A 293 30.96 -6.80 -15.46
CA LEU A 293 29.59 -6.44 -15.09
C LEU A 293 28.75 -6.10 -16.33
N GLU A 294 29.29 -5.29 -17.24
CA GLU A 294 28.62 -4.93 -18.49
C GLU A 294 28.31 -6.18 -19.33
N GLN A 295 29.28 -7.08 -19.50
CA GLN A 295 29.08 -8.34 -20.21
C GLN A 295 28.00 -9.20 -19.54
N GLY A 296 28.06 -9.36 -18.21
CA GLY A 296 27.05 -10.13 -17.47
C GLY A 296 25.64 -9.54 -17.58
N LEU A 297 25.52 -8.21 -17.56
CA LEU A 297 24.25 -7.52 -17.77
C LEU A 297 23.74 -7.69 -19.21
N GLN A 298 24.62 -7.68 -20.22
CA GLN A 298 24.25 -7.94 -21.62
C GLN A 298 23.82 -9.40 -21.83
N GLU A 299 24.53 -10.36 -21.24
CA GLU A 299 24.14 -11.78 -21.26
C GLU A 299 22.77 -11.98 -20.61
N PHE A 300 22.55 -11.34 -19.44
CA PHE A 300 21.26 -11.37 -18.76
C PHE A 300 20.15 -10.75 -19.62
N ALA A 301 20.36 -9.54 -20.15
CA ALA A 301 19.38 -8.85 -20.99
C ALA A 301 19.09 -9.57 -22.31
N GLY A 302 20.06 -10.29 -22.87
CA GLY A 302 19.90 -11.10 -24.08
C GLY A 302 19.32 -12.50 -23.84
N SER A 303 19.19 -12.91 -22.57
CA SER A 303 18.59 -14.19 -22.16
C SER A 303 17.11 -14.10 -21.78
N LEU A 304 16.56 -12.88 -21.77
CA LEU A 304 15.13 -12.56 -21.58
C LEU A 304 14.40 -12.47 -22.93
#